data_AF-A0A933K8G2-F1
#
_entry.id   AF-A0A933K8G2-F1
#
_cell.length_a   1.000
_cell.length_b   1.000
_cell.length_c   1.000
_cell.angle_alpha   90.00
_cell.angle_beta   90.00
_cell.angle_gamma   90.00
#
_symmetry.space_group_name_H-M   'P 1'
#
loop_
_entity.id
_entity.type
_entity.pdbx_description
1 polymer ?
#
loop_
_entity_poly.entity_id
_entity_poly.type
_entity_poly.pdbx_seq_one_letter_code
_entity_poly.pdbx_strand_id
1 'polypeptide(L)'
;MTTRKARLTVTVDKALLEAANDSVAAGRASSLSGWVNLALAERAAKERRLLALAEAIASYERQFGAISAAELVAQEQRDRRDAIVVRDRPGKRQRRRAA
;
A
#
# COMPACT_ATOMS: atom_id res chain seq x y z
N MET A 1 -13.57 -23.62 13.29
CA MET A 1 -12.57 -24.56 12.75
C MET A 1 -11.19 -24.06 13.16
N THR A 2 -10.46 -24.79 13.99
CA THR A 2 -9.13 -24.38 14.46
C THR A 2 -8.15 -24.38 13.29
N THR A 3 -7.75 -23.21 12.81
CA THR A 3 -6.68 -23.05 11.83
C THR A 3 -5.38 -23.55 12.46
N ARG A 4 -5.00 -24.81 12.16
CA ARG A 4 -3.72 -25.35 12.63
C ARG A 4 -2.60 -24.54 12.01
N LYS A 5 -1.82 -23.88 12.87
CA LYS A 5 -0.57 -23.21 12.47
C LYS A 5 0.44 -24.29 12.06
N ALA A 6 1.07 -24.14 10.90
CA ALA A 6 2.18 -24.97 10.46
C ALA A 6 3.51 -24.38 10.93
N ARG A 7 4.51 -25.23 11.19
CA ARG A 7 5.87 -24.76 11.54
C ARG A 7 6.71 -24.62 10.27
N LEU A 8 7.39 -23.49 10.16
CA LEU A 8 8.30 -23.16 9.07
C LEU A 8 9.67 -22.80 9.67
N THR A 9 10.74 -23.43 9.17
CA THR A 9 12.13 -23.05 9.49
C THR A 9 12.71 -22.35 8.27
N VAL A 10 13.20 -21.13 8.46
CA VAL A 10 13.78 -20.30 7.40
C VAL A 10 15.03 -19.59 7.91
N THR A 11 16.00 -19.42 7.02
CA THR A 11 17.14 -18.53 7.23
C THR A 11 16.72 -17.12 6.84
N VAL A 12 16.98 -16.15 7.71
CA VAL A 12 16.66 -14.74 7.48
C VAL A 12 17.89 -13.88 7.70
N ASP A 13 17.94 -12.73 7.06
CA ASP A 13 19.00 -11.75 7.27
C ASP A 13 19.01 -11.25 8.71
N LYS A 14 20.20 -10.97 9.23
CA LYS A 14 20.38 -10.48 10.61
C LYS A 14 19.55 -9.22 10.89
N ALA A 15 19.52 -8.29 9.94
CA ALA A 15 18.76 -7.04 10.05
C ALA A 15 17.24 -7.29 10.20
N LEU A 16 16.71 -8.35 9.55
CA LEU A 16 15.29 -8.69 9.66
C LEU A 16 14.97 -9.26 11.05
N LEU A 17 15.88 -10.08 11.60
CA LEU A 17 15.74 -10.61 12.95
C LEU A 17 15.79 -9.49 14.01
N GLU A 18 16.69 -8.52 13.85
CA GLU A 18 16.79 -7.34 14.71
C GLU A 18 15.47 -6.52 14.67
N ALA A 19 14.98 -6.20 13.47
CA ALA A 19 13.71 -5.47 13.31
C ALA A 19 12.50 -6.21 13.92
N ALA A 20 12.47 -7.53 13.81
CA ALA A 20 11.43 -8.36 14.40
C ALA A 20 11.49 -8.32 15.94
N ASN A 21 12.69 -8.42 16.52
CA ASN A 21 12.89 -8.29 17.97
C ASN A 21 12.49 -6.90 18.48
N ASP A 22 12.87 -5.83 17.79
CA ASP A 22 12.48 -4.46 18.14
C ASP A 22 10.96 -4.26 18.11
N SER A 23 10.29 -4.88 17.14
CA SER A 23 8.84 -4.84 17.02
C SER A 23 8.14 -5.53 18.20
N VAL A 24 8.68 -6.67 18.66
CA VAL A 24 8.19 -7.39 19.84
C VAL A 24 8.49 -6.62 21.11
N ALA A 25 9.70 -6.08 21.27
CA ALA A 25 10.09 -5.26 22.42
C ALA A 25 9.24 -4.00 22.54
N ALA A 26 8.88 -3.37 21.42
CA ALA A 26 7.96 -2.23 21.36
C ALA A 26 6.47 -2.60 21.56
N GLY A 27 6.13 -3.89 21.76
CA GLY A 27 4.76 -4.35 21.94
C GLY A 27 3.89 -4.30 20.67
N ARG A 28 4.48 -4.02 19.50
CA ARG A 28 3.77 -3.97 18.22
C ARG A 28 3.41 -5.36 17.68
N ALA A 29 4.14 -6.38 18.12
CA ALA A 29 3.83 -7.78 17.87
C ALA A 29 3.95 -8.60 19.16
N SER A 30 3.05 -9.56 19.36
CA SER A 30 3.03 -10.42 20.56
C SER A 30 4.12 -11.49 20.58
N SER A 31 4.73 -11.79 19.43
CA SER A 31 5.85 -12.72 19.29
C SER A 31 6.49 -12.58 17.90
N LEU A 32 7.69 -13.14 17.74
CA LEU A 32 8.37 -13.22 16.44
C LEU A 32 7.49 -13.94 15.40
N SER A 33 6.86 -15.05 15.80
CA SER A 33 5.95 -15.80 14.94
C SER A 33 4.71 -14.99 14.53
N GLY A 34 4.19 -14.16 15.43
CA GLY A 34 3.09 -13.25 15.14
C GLY A 34 3.50 -12.15 14.16
N TRP A 35 4.69 -11.59 14.34
CA TRP A 35 5.25 -10.59 13.43
C TRP A 35 5.46 -11.14 12.01
N VAL A 36 6.08 -12.31 11.89
CA VAL A 36 6.28 -12.98 10.59
C VAL A 36 4.94 -13.33 9.95
N ASN A 37 3.98 -13.85 10.71
CA ASN A 37 2.66 -14.20 10.18
C ASN A 37 1.92 -12.96 9.65
N LEU A 38 2.00 -11.82 10.34
CA LEU A 38 1.42 -10.56 9.87
C LEU A 38 2.07 -10.10 8.56
N ALA A 39 3.40 -10.06 8.51
CA ALA A 39 4.14 -9.63 7.32
C ALA A 39 3.81 -10.51 6.09
N LEU A 40 3.75 -11.83 6.27
CA LEU A 40 3.36 -12.76 5.21
C LEU A 40 1.90 -12.59 4.77
N ALA A 41 0.99 -12.34 5.70
CA ALA A 41 -0.41 -12.10 5.38
C ALA A 41 -0.60 -10.82 4.56
N GLU A 42 0.07 -9.73 4.95
CA GLU A 42 0.05 -8.45 4.24
C GLU A 42 0.67 -8.60 2.83
N ARG A 43 1.81 -9.30 2.73
CA ARG A 43 2.46 -9.56 1.45
C ARG A 43 1.56 -10.37 0.52
N ALA A 44 0.97 -11.45 1.02
CA ALA A 44 0.06 -12.29 0.23
C ALA A 44 -1.20 -11.53 -0.20
N ALA A 45 -1.75 -10.68 0.65
CA ALA A 45 -2.89 -9.84 0.29
C ALA A 45 -2.53 -8.83 -0.82
N LYS A 46 -1.36 -8.19 -0.72
CA LYS A 46 -0.85 -7.29 -1.75
C LYS A 46 -0.64 -8.00 -3.08
N GLU A 47 -0.02 -9.17 -3.07
CA GLU A 47 0.23 -9.96 -4.29
C GLU A 47 -1.08 -10.40 -4.94
N ARG A 48 -2.05 -10.90 -4.17
CA ARG A 48 -3.38 -11.24 -4.71
C ARG A 48 -4.04 -10.05 -5.38
N ARG A 49 -3.96 -8.86 -4.77
CA ARG A 49 -4.53 -7.64 -5.36
C ARG A 49 -3.83 -7.24 -6.65
N LEU A 50 -2.50 -7.32 -6.70
CA LEU A 50 -1.73 -7.01 -7.91
C LEU A 50 -2.03 -7.99 -9.04
N LEU A 51 -2.15 -9.29 -8.75
CA LEU A 51 -2.55 -10.29 -9.73
C LEU A 51 -3.96 -10.04 -10.27
N ALA A 52 -4.90 -9.70 -9.39
CA ALA A 52 -6.26 -9.38 -9.81
C ALA A 52 -6.31 -8.14 -10.72
N LEU A 53 -5.51 -7.11 -10.43
CA LEU A 53 -5.38 -5.93 -11.29
C LEU A 53 -4.74 -6.27 -12.63
N ALA A 54 -3.68 -7.09 -12.63
CA ALA A 54 -3.03 -7.53 -13.87
C ALA A 54 -3.99 -8.32 -14.77
N GLU A 55 -4.80 -9.23 -14.20
CA GLU A 55 -5.81 -9.97 -14.96
C GLU A 55 -6.91 -9.05 -15.50
N ALA A 56 -7.36 -8.08 -14.70
CA ALA A 56 -8.35 -7.10 -15.17
C ALA A 56 -7.83 -6.27 -16.35
N ILE A 57 -6.57 -5.81 -16.29
CA ILE A 57 -5.92 -5.09 -17.39
C ILE A 57 -5.82 -6.00 -18.61
N ALA A 58 -5.30 -7.23 -18.45
CA ALA A 58 -5.17 -8.17 -19.55
C ALA A 58 -6.54 -8.49 -20.20
N SER A 59 -7.60 -8.63 -19.41
CA SER A 59 -8.95 -8.83 -19.93
C SER A 59 -9.46 -7.65 -20.74
N TYR A 60 -9.21 -6.42 -20.26
CA TYR A 60 -9.55 -5.21 -21.00
C TYR A 60 -8.76 -5.14 -22.32
N GLU A 61 -7.45 -5.37 -22.29
CA GLU A 61 -6.61 -5.27 -23.47
C GLU A 61 -6.94 -6.33 -24.53
N ARG A 62 -7.36 -7.53 -24.11
CA ARG A 62 -7.89 -8.55 -25.04
C ARG A 62 -9.15 -8.08 -25.77
N GLN A 63 -9.99 -7.28 -25.12
CA GLN A 63 -11.27 -6.82 -25.67
C GLN A 63 -11.13 -5.54 -26.50
N PHE A 64 -10.27 -4.61 -26.08
CA PHE A 64 -10.20 -3.25 -26.62
C PHE A 64 -8.86 -2.89 -27.27
N GLY A 65 -7.87 -3.78 -27.20
CA GLY A 65 -6.49 -3.52 -27.63
C GLY A 65 -5.60 -3.05 -26.48
N ALA A 66 -4.28 -3.10 -26.69
CA ALA A 66 -3.30 -2.74 -25.68
C ALA A 66 -3.42 -1.27 -25.28
N ILE A 67 -3.31 -0.97 -23.98
CA ILE A 67 -3.32 0.40 -23.48
C ILE A 67 -1.95 1.02 -23.78
N SER A 68 -1.91 2.00 -24.68
CA SER A 68 -0.67 2.66 -25.09
C SER A 68 -0.23 3.74 -24.11
N ALA A 69 1.08 4.03 -24.10
CA ALA A 69 1.63 5.13 -23.31
C ALA A 69 1.04 6.50 -23.72
N ALA A 70 0.74 6.69 -25.01
CA ALA A 70 0.13 7.92 -25.52
C ALA A 70 -1.30 8.11 -24.98
N GLU A 71 -2.09 7.04 -24.89
CA GLU A 71 -3.43 7.07 -24.32
C GLU A 71 -3.41 7.38 -22.82
N LEU A 72 -2.45 6.82 -22.08
CA LEU A 72 -2.28 7.13 -20.65
C LEU A 72 -1.97 8.61 -20.42
N VAL A 73 -1.05 9.20 -21.20
CA VAL A 73 -0.74 10.64 -21.11
C VAL A 73 -1.96 11.49 -21.49
N ALA A 74 -2.67 11.12 -22.56
CA ALA A 74 -3.88 11.83 -22.97
C ALA A 74 -4.96 11.77 -21.90
N GLN A 75 -5.10 10.62 -21.21
CA GLN A 75 -6.04 10.46 -20.11
C GLN A 75 -5.64 11.29 -18.89
N GLU A 76 -4.37 11.27 -18.47
CA GLU A 76 -3.87 12.08 -17.37
C GLU A 76 -4.14 13.58 -17.59
N GLN A 77 -3.95 14.06 -18.83
CA GLN A 77 -4.24 15.44 -19.19
C GLN A 77 -5.74 15.77 -19.09
N ARG A 78 -6.62 14.85 -19.48
CA ARG A 78 -8.08 15.02 -19.33
C ARG A 78 -8.47 15.03 -17.86
N ASP A 79 -7.99 14.06 -17.08
CA ASP A 79 -8.25 13.96 -15.64
C ASP A 79 -7.81 15.24 -14.91
N ARG A 80 -6.67 15.81 -15.28
CA ARG A 80 -6.18 17.08 -14.72
C ARG A 80 -7.05 18.28 -15.11
N ARG A 81 -7.60 18.32 -16.32
CA ARG A 81 -8.51 19.39 -16.77
C ARG A 81 -9.85 19.32 -16.04
N ASP A 82 -10.32 18.12 -15.75
CA ASP A 82 -11.62 17.88 -15.12
C ASP A 82 -11.54 17.89 -13.57
N ALA A 83 -10.33 17.95 -13.01
CA ALA A 83 -10.12 17.98 -11.58
C ALA A 83 -10.67 19.27 -10.92
N ILE A 84 -11.58 19.10 -9.95
CA ILE A 84 -12.08 20.20 -9.13
C ILE A 84 -11.02 20.58 -8.09
N VAL A 85 -10.47 21.80 -8.19
CA VAL A 85 -9.50 22.31 -7.23
C VAL A 85 -10.19 22.70 -5.92
N VAL A 86 -9.98 21.92 -4.87
CA VAL A 86 -10.40 22.28 -3.50
C VAL A 86 -9.27 23.09 -2.84
N ARG A 87 -9.45 24.41 -2.72
CA ARG A 87 -8.57 25.26 -1.90
C ARG A 87 -9.13 25.37 -0.49
N ASP A 88 -8.31 25.08 0.51
CA ASP A 88 -8.62 25.45 1.89
C ASP A 88 -8.74 26.97 2.01
N ARG A 89 -9.78 27.45 2.69
CA ARG A 89 -10.01 28.88 2.90
C ARG A 89 -8.80 29.47 3.65
N PRO A 90 -8.23 30.61 3.21
CA PRO A 90 -7.17 31.27 3.96
C PRO A 90 -7.72 31.69 5.32
N GLY A 91 -7.26 31.02 6.38
CA GLY A 91 -7.57 31.34 7.76
C GLY A 91 -7.25 32.80 8.04
N LYS A 92 -8.21 33.52 8.65
CA LYS A 92 -8.06 34.91 9.06
C LYS A 92 -6.72 35.09 9.80
N ARG A 93 -5.76 35.77 9.18
CA ARG A 93 -4.60 36.35 9.85
C ARG A 93 -5.11 37.31 10.93
N GLN A 94 -5.20 36.82 12.17
CA GLN A 94 -5.53 37.65 13.32
C GLN A 94 -4.36 38.62 13.51
N ARG A 95 -4.57 39.88 13.11
CA ARG A 95 -3.70 41.00 13.44
C ARG A 95 -3.58 41.08 14.96
N ARG A 96 -2.50 40.58 15.56
CA ARG A 96 -2.02 41.10 16.84
C ARG A 96 -1.16 42.33 16.54
N ARG A 97 -1.82 43.49 16.54
CA ARG A 97 -1.19 44.77 16.84
C ARG A 97 -1.48 45.09 18.32
N ALA A 98 -0.43 45.55 19.00
CA ALA A 98 -0.43 46.41 20.19
C ALA A 98 -1.07 45.88 21.48
N ALA A 99 -0.21 45.54 22.45
CA ALA A 99 -0.06 46.30 23.70
C ALA A 99 1.33 46.00 24.27
#